data_AF-A0A7S2TVZ7-F1
#
_entry.id   AF-A0A7S2TVZ7-F1
#
_cell.length_a   1.000
_cell.length_b   1.000
_cell.length_c   1.000
_cell.angle_alpha   90.00
_cell.angle_beta   90.00
_cell.angle_gamma   90.00
#
_symmetry.space_group_name_H-M   'P 1'
#
loop_
_entity.id
_entity.type
_entity.pdbx_description
1 polymer ?
#
loop_
_entity_poly.entity_id
_entity_poly.type
_entity_poly.pdbx_seq_one_letter_code
_entity_poly.pdbx_strand_id
1 'polypeptide(L)'
;LGRALAKRLNALSKKIVYIVSSDLAHTHQASGPYGYCDCADPFDEACERWASTMESSYIRQEAAREQGLGAMSCGFTGLVVLDGMLDLFRDSWSSKALANFHPTYYGMLVAKFGPMGQAY
;
A
#
# COMPACT_ATOMS: atom_id res chain seq x y z
N LEU A 1 -5.05 7.09 12.93
CA LEU A 1 -6.15 7.31 11.97
C LEU A 1 -6.78 6.00 11.48
N GLY A 2 -6.04 5.12 10.80
CA GLY A 2 -6.57 3.86 10.24
C GLY A 2 -7.45 3.02 11.17
N ARG A 3 -6.95 2.66 12.36
CA ARG A 3 -7.75 1.92 13.37
C ARG A 3 -9.09 2.59 13.73
N ALA A 4 -9.09 3.92 13.86
CA ALA A 4 -10.31 4.66 14.19
C ALA A 4 -11.32 4.65 13.03
N LEU A 5 -10.81 4.79 11.79
CA LEU A 5 -11.63 4.68 10.58
C LEU A 5 -12.25 3.29 10.45
N ALA A 6 -11.45 2.22 10.60
CA ALA A 6 -11.94 0.85 10.57
C ALA A 6 -13.04 0.58 11.60
N LYS A 7 -12.84 1.03 12.86
CA LYS A 7 -13.88 0.94 13.91
C LYS A 7 -15.17 1.64 13.51
N ARG A 8 -15.07 2.86 12.95
CA ARG A 8 -16.25 3.63 12.52
C ARG A 8 -16.99 2.95 11.37
N LEU A 9 -16.26 2.45 10.38
CA LEU A 9 -16.86 1.77 9.23
C LEU A 9 -17.52 0.44 9.66
N ASN A 10 -16.90 -0.32 10.54
CA ASN A 10 -17.44 -1.60 11.04
C ASN A 10 -18.71 -1.42 11.91
N ALA A 11 -18.92 -0.23 12.50
CA ALA A 11 -20.13 0.09 13.26
C ALA A 11 -21.33 0.44 12.37
N LEU A 12 -21.14 0.62 11.06
CA LEU A 12 -22.23 0.90 10.13
C LEU A 12 -22.88 -0.41 9.68
N SER A 13 -24.20 -0.48 9.68
CA SER A 13 -24.97 -1.60 9.11
C SER A 13 -24.99 -1.57 7.58
N LYS A 14 -23.82 -1.45 6.93
CA LYS A 14 -23.63 -1.37 5.48
C LYS A 14 -22.47 -2.25 5.04
N LYS A 15 -22.56 -2.82 3.83
CA LYS A 15 -21.41 -3.43 3.14
C LYS A 15 -20.56 -2.30 2.54
N ILE A 16 -19.29 -2.24 2.89
CA ILE A 16 -18.39 -1.14 2.54
C ILE A 16 -17.15 -1.73 1.86
N VAL A 17 -16.77 -1.14 0.74
CA VAL A 17 -15.45 -1.33 0.13
C VAL A 17 -14.65 -0.05 0.37
N TYR A 18 -13.42 -0.20 0.83
CA TYR A 18 -12.48 0.90 1.00
C TYR A 18 -11.43 0.81 -0.09
N ILE A 19 -11.29 1.89 -0.88
CA ILE A 19 -10.35 1.95 -2.00
C ILE A 19 -9.30 3.00 -1.68
N VAL A 20 -8.03 2.61 -1.78
CA VAL A 20 -6.91 3.53 -1.76
C VAL A 20 -6.47 3.77 -3.20
N SER A 21 -6.66 4.99 -3.70
CA SER A 21 -6.09 5.42 -4.97
C SER A 21 -4.68 5.93 -4.72
N SER A 22 -3.67 5.16 -5.11
CA SER A 22 -2.25 5.46 -4.86
C SER A 22 -1.39 4.91 -5.97
N ASP A 23 -0.58 5.79 -6.57
CA ASP A 23 0.64 5.37 -7.27
C ASP A 23 1.76 5.14 -6.24
N LEU A 24 2.76 4.33 -6.61
CA LEU A 24 3.92 4.03 -5.77
C LEU A 24 5.05 5.05 -6.00
N ALA A 25 6.32 4.64 -6.06
CA ALA A 25 7.42 5.58 -6.23
C ALA A 25 7.32 6.32 -7.58
N HIS A 26 7.84 7.54 -7.67
CA HIS A 26 7.78 8.40 -8.87
C HIS A 26 9.18 8.68 -9.46
N THR A 27 10.18 7.94 -9.01
CA THR A 27 11.59 8.18 -9.32
C THR A 27 12.26 6.99 -10.01
N HIS A 28 11.51 6.23 -10.82
CA HIS A 28 12.06 5.08 -11.56
C HIS A 28 12.81 5.46 -12.86
N GLN A 29 12.70 6.71 -13.33
CA GLN A 29 13.31 7.12 -14.61
C GLN A 29 13.98 8.48 -14.51
N ALA A 30 15.24 8.57 -14.92
CA ALA A 30 16.03 9.81 -14.87
C ALA A 30 15.44 10.92 -15.75
N SER A 31 14.81 10.57 -16.86
CA SER A 31 14.09 11.49 -17.75
C SER A 31 12.70 11.87 -17.23
N GLY A 32 12.25 11.29 -16.12
CA GLY A 32 10.97 11.59 -15.49
C GLY A 32 10.98 12.94 -14.76
N PRO A 33 9.80 13.46 -14.39
CA PRO A 33 9.66 14.79 -13.77
C PRO A 33 10.32 14.92 -12.38
N TYR A 34 10.67 13.80 -11.74
CA TYR A 34 11.26 13.76 -10.40
C TYR A 34 12.69 13.20 -10.38
N GLY A 35 13.27 12.94 -11.55
CA GLY A 35 14.57 12.28 -11.67
C GLY A 35 14.54 10.80 -11.26
N TYR A 36 15.72 10.23 -11.08
CA TYR A 36 15.90 8.82 -10.69
C TYR A 36 16.40 8.70 -9.25
N CYS A 37 15.88 7.71 -8.51
CA CYS A 37 16.36 7.31 -7.19
C CYS A 37 16.51 5.80 -7.12
N ASP A 38 17.65 5.30 -6.63
CA ASP A 38 17.83 3.87 -6.32
C ASP A 38 16.87 3.37 -5.21
N CYS A 39 16.18 4.29 -4.52
CA CYS A 39 15.16 3.99 -3.53
C CYS A 39 13.78 3.68 -4.12
N ALA A 40 13.55 3.90 -5.42
CA ALA A 40 12.25 3.68 -6.06
C ALA A 40 11.86 2.20 -6.07
N ASP A 41 12.72 1.32 -6.59
CA ASP A 41 12.44 -0.11 -6.65
C ASP A 41 12.28 -0.74 -5.25
N PRO A 42 13.15 -0.46 -4.25
CA PRO A 42 12.95 -0.94 -2.89
C PRO A 42 11.64 -0.45 -2.24
N PHE A 43 11.18 0.77 -2.55
CA PHE A 43 9.89 1.26 -2.06
C PHE A 43 8.74 0.42 -2.62
N ASP A 44 8.75 0.18 -3.93
CA ASP A 44 7.73 -0.58 -4.63
C ASP A 44 7.69 -2.04 -4.16
N GLU A 45 8.86 -2.67 -4.02
CA GLU A 45 8.99 -4.03 -3.48
C GLU A 45 8.45 -4.14 -2.05
N ALA A 46 8.78 -3.18 -1.19
CA ALA A 46 8.27 -3.16 0.18
C ALA A 46 6.74 -3.04 0.21
N CYS A 47 6.17 -2.20 -0.67
CA CYS A 47 4.72 -2.08 -0.81
C CYS A 47 4.06 -3.38 -1.29
N GLU A 48 4.66 -4.09 -2.25
CA GLU A 48 4.16 -5.39 -2.72
C GLU A 48 4.29 -6.49 -1.66
N ARG A 49 5.42 -6.56 -0.94
CA ARG A 49 5.60 -7.51 0.17
C ARG A 49 4.57 -7.28 1.27
N TRP A 50 4.35 -6.01 1.64
CA TRP A 50 3.27 -5.64 2.55
C TRP A 50 1.89 -6.09 2.02
N ALA A 51 1.58 -5.81 0.76
CA ALA A 51 0.28 -6.16 0.18
C ALA A 51 0.07 -7.66 -0.04
N SER A 52 1.12 -8.46 -0.01
CA SER A 52 1.09 -9.92 -0.15
C SER A 52 1.04 -10.64 1.19
N THR A 53 1.60 -10.04 2.24
CA THR A 53 1.79 -10.69 3.55
C THR A 53 0.99 -10.05 4.67
N MET A 54 0.56 -8.80 4.51
CA MET A 54 0.08 -7.95 5.59
C MET A 54 1.09 -7.82 6.74
N GLU A 55 2.40 -7.89 6.49
CA GLU A 55 3.40 -7.59 7.53
C GLU A 55 3.68 -6.09 7.60
N SER A 56 3.38 -5.46 8.76
CA SER A 56 3.43 -4.00 8.90
C SER A 56 4.84 -3.41 8.78
N SER A 57 5.89 -4.18 9.04
CA SER A 57 7.28 -3.70 8.94
C SER A 57 7.61 -3.24 7.53
N TYR A 58 7.11 -3.92 6.51
CA TYR A 58 7.34 -3.56 5.12
C TYR A 58 6.80 -2.16 4.79
N ILE A 59 5.61 -1.79 5.27
CA ILE A 59 5.05 -0.45 4.98
C ILE A 59 5.52 0.62 5.98
N ARG A 60 5.59 0.31 7.28
CA ARG A 60 5.87 1.30 8.33
C ARG A 60 7.36 1.54 8.56
N GLN A 61 8.23 0.66 8.08
CA GLN A 61 9.68 0.80 8.25
C GLN A 61 10.39 0.84 6.90
N GLU A 62 10.27 -0.20 6.06
CA GLU A 62 11.01 -0.27 4.80
C GLU A 62 10.53 0.78 3.79
N ALA A 63 9.26 0.74 3.37
CA ALA A 63 8.69 1.74 2.47
C ALA A 63 8.75 3.16 3.08
N ALA A 64 8.55 3.30 4.39
CA ALA A 64 8.70 4.58 5.08
C ALA A 64 10.11 5.16 4.97
N ARG A 65 11.15 4.31 5.07
CA ARG A 65 12.55 4.71 4.89
C ARG A 65 12.78 5.16 3.45
N GLU A 66 12.36 4.38 2.47
CA GLU A 66 12.58 4.70 1.05
C GLU A 66 11.81 5.95 0.61
N GLN A 67 10.60 6.15 1.15
CA GLN A 67 9.85 7.40 0.99
C GLN A 67 10.66 8.60 1.49
N GLY A 68 11.30 8.47 2.66
CA GLY A 68 12.15 9.51 3.23
C GLY A 68 13.43 9.78 2.44
N LEU A 69 13.91 8.82 1.66
CA LEU A 69 15.09 8.95 0.81
C LEU A 69 14.81 9.59 -0.55
N GLY A 70 13.56 9.55 -1.03
CA GLY A 70 13.18 10.16 -2.30
C GLY A 70 12.38 9.27 -3.25
N ALA A 71 11.69 8.24 -2.74
CA ALA A 71 10.77 7.46 -3.59
C ALA A 71 9.61 8.34 -4.12
N MET A 72 9.28 9.44 -3.43
CA MET A 72 8.33 10.46 -3.88
C MET A 72 6.92 9.92 -4.16
N SER A 73 6.49 8.84 -3.49
CA SER A 73 5.12 8.35 -3.63
C SER A 73 4.12 9.38 -3.09
N CYS A 74 3.15 9.73 -3.92
CA CYS A 74 2.07 10.64 -3.55
C CYS A 74 0.99 9.97 -2.68
N GLY A 75 0.84 8.65 -2.78
CA GLY A 75 -0.22 7.91 -2.09
C GLY A 75 0.25 7.05 -0.90
N PHE A 76 1.54 7.07 -0.55
CA PHE A 76 2.09 6.32 0.58
C PHE A 76 1.30 6.49 1.89
N THR A 77 0.87 7.72 2.20
CA THR A 77 0.07 7.98 3.41
C THR A 77 -1.26 7.24 3.42
N GLY A 78 -1.89 7.04 2.25
CA GLY A 78 -3.09 6.23 2.08
C GLY A 78 -2.83 4.75 2.40
N LEU A 79 -1.69 4.22 1.96
CA LEU A 79 -1.25 2.86 2.27
C LEU A 79 -1.00 2.67 3.77
N VAL A 80 -0.36 3.62 4.45
CA VAL A 80 -0.15 3.60 5.91
C VAL A 80 -1.48 3.67 6.68
N VAL A 81 -2.45 4.47 6.20
CA VAL A 81 -3.80 4.50 6.79
C VAL A 81 -4.50 3.15 6.62
N LEU A 82 -4.43 2.54 5.44
CA LEU A 82 -5.00 1.22 5.18
C LEU A 82 -4.34 0.15 6.05
N ASP A 83 -3.01 0.14 6.19
CA ASP A 83 -2.32 -0.78 7.10
C ASP A 83 -2.80 -0.63 8.55
N GLY A 84 -3.02 0.62 9.01
CA GLY A 84 -3.63 0.88 10.30
C GLY A 84 -5.09 0.40 10.41
N MET A 85 -5.86 0.34 9.32
CA MET A 85 -7.19 -0.27 9.32
C MET A 85 -7.10 -1.78 9.46
N LEU A 86 -6.16 -2.41 8.74
CA LEU A 86 -5.94 -3.85 8.71
C LEU A 86 -5.49 -4.42 10.06
N ASP A 87 -4.90 -3.63 10.96
CA ASP A 87 -4.59 -4.04 12.34
C ASP A 87 -5.78 -4.68 13.08
N LEU A 88 -7.02 -4.33 12.75
CA LEU A 88 -8.22 -4.91 13.39
C LEU A 88 -8.67 -6.23 12.76
N PHE A 89 -8.07 -6.62 11.64
CA PHE A 89 -8.58 -7.68 10.79
C PHE A 89 -7.53 -8.75 10.42
N ARG A 90 -6.24 -8.58 10.78
CA ARG A 90 -5.13 -9.45 10.34
C ARG A 90 -5.38 -10.95 10.55
N ASP A 91 -6.01 -11.33 11.66
CA ASP A 91 -6.25 -12.74 11.98
C ASP A 91 -7.42 -13.36 11.18
N SER A 92 -8.22 -12.53 10.52
CA SER A 92 -9.48 -12.93 9.86
C SER A 92 -9.55 -12.59 8.37
N TRP A 93 -8.56 -11.84 7.87
CA TRP A 93 -8.48 -11.38 6.48
C TRP A 93 -7.24 -11.95 5.82
N SER A 94 -7.32 -12.08 4.50
CA SER A 94 -6.20 -12.43 3.64
C SER A 94 -5.92 -11.29 2.65
N SER A 95 -4.71 -11.29 2.10
CA SER A 95 -4.28 -10.32 1.10
C SER A 95 -3.69 -11.01 -0.12
N LYS A 96 -3.69 -10.28 -1.25
CA LYS A 96 -3.04 -10.72 -2.48
C LYS A 96 -2.65 -9.49 -3.31
N ALA A 97 -1.35 -9.35 -3.61
CA ALA A 97 -0.89 -8.52 -4.72
C ALA A 97 -1.24 -9.20 -6.05
N LEU A 98 -1.79 -8.42 -6.98
CA LEU A 98 -2.27 -8.89 -8.29
C LEU A 98 -1.33 -8.46 -9.42
N ALA A 99 -0.72 -7.29 -9.30
CA ALA A 99 0.21 -6.72 -10.27
C ALA A 99 1.06 -5.66 -9.59
N ASN A 100 2.35 -5.61 -9.91
CA ASN A 100 3.27 -4.55 -9.52
C ASN A 100 4.18 -4.22 -10.72
N PHE A 101 4.07 -3.01 -11.27
CA PHE A 101 4.81 -2.58 -12.47
C PHE A 101 5.07 -1.08 -12.47
N HIS A 102 6.14 -0.65 -13.15
CA HIS A 102 6.45 0.76 -13.41
C HIS A 102 6.73 1.00 -14.92
N PRO A 103 5.69 1.01 -15.79
CA PRO A 103 5.88 1.15 -17.24
C PRO A 103 6.43 2.52 -17.66
N THR A 104 6.35 3.53 -16.78
CA THR A 104 6.92 4.86 -16.98
C THR A 104 7.75 5.26 -15.76
N TYR A 105 7.75 6.53 -15.35
CA TYR A 105 8.55 7.02 -14.24
C TYR A 105 7.99 6.69 -12.86
N TYR A 106 6.75 6.18 -12.78
CA TYR A 106 6.08 5.85 -11.52
C TYR A 106 5.61 4.39 -11.46
N GLY A 107 5.63 3.86 -10.24
CA GLY A 107 5.19 2.52 -9.88
C GLY A 107 3.69 2.41 -9.66
N MET A 108 3.14 1.23 -9.93
CA MET A 108 1.72 0.91 -9.78
C MET A 108 1.56 -0.47 -9.17
N LEU A 109 0.76 -0.56 -8.11
CA LEU A 109 0.39 -1.82 -7.46
C LEU A 109 -1.13 -1.97 -7.42
N VAL A 110 -1.60 -3.16 -7.81
CA VAL A 110 -2.98 -3.58 -7.60
C VAL A 110 -2.97 -4.69 -6.57
N ALA A 111 -3.70 -4.52 -5.48
CA ALA A 111 -3.84 -5.51 -4.42
C ALA A 111 -5.28 -5.57 -3.89
N LYS A 112 -5.66 -6.72 -3.33
CA LYS A 112 -6.94 -6.89 -2.64
C LYS A 112 -6.74 -7.46 -1.25
N PHE A 113 -7.59 -7.01 -0.32
CA PHE A 113 -7.66 -7.44 1.06
C PHE A 113 -9.11 -7.78 1.38
N GLY A 114 -9.36 -8.90 2.06
CA GLY A 114 -10.73 -9.28 2.39
C GLY A 114 -10.82 -10.46 3.36
N PRO A 115 -12.02 -10.72 3.92
CA PRO A 115 -12.25 -11.84 4.81
C PRO A 115 -11.78 -13.17 4.22
N MET A 116 -11.15 -14.01 5.04
CA MET A 116 -10.78 -15.36 4.63
C MET A 116 -12.03 -16.16 4.23
N GLY A 117 -11.90 -17.00 3.19
CA GLY A 117 -12.98 -17.90 2.76
C GLY A 117 -14.13 -17.24 1.98
N GLN A 118 -14.08 -15.94 1.71
CA GLN A 118 -14.99 -15.30 0.75
C GLN A 118 -14.31 -15.15 -0.61
N ALA A 119 -14.84 -15.86 -1.61
CA ALA A 119 -14.52 -15.57 -3.01
C ALA A 119 -15.30 -14.32 -3.43
N TYR A 120 -14.57 -13.30 -3.89
CA TYR A 120 -15.11 -12.16 -4.65
C TYR A 120 -14.66 -12.31 -6.10
#